data_AF-R7IB39-F1
#
_entry.id   AF-R7IB39-F1
#
_cell.length_a   1.000
_cell.length_b   1.000
_cell.length_c   1.000
_cell.angle_alpha   90.00
_cell.angle_beta   90.00
_cell.angle_gamma   90.00
#
_symmetry.space_group_name_H-M   'P 1'
#
loop_
_entity.id
_entity.type
_entity.pdbx_description
1 polymer ?
#
loop_
_entity_poly.entity_id
_entity_poly.type
_entity_poly.pdbx_seq_one_letter_code
_entity_poly.pdbx_strand_id
1 'polypeptide(L)'
;MDLFITTTNQQSFLLSTKNSNIFLQQKSGNIWYRPRLLSSNFLKDLDCILFNNVLYYCYLNTAHQLIVNRYPSASTIYSQAENTTTLYTNFKLHIFQKQLYLFYISINKETHLSRIHAINPLTKQTPILLETMYHSLPSYQLLNQKEELLLQVLTKEDCQLLRIQSDYTVCSIDINPLHAAEANLSNQIETEALQTQLEEKEKQIDDLNEMLQRATTQYNELMHVANSYREEAIKWRNKFF
;
A
#
# COMPACT_ATOMS: atom_id res chain seq x y z
N MET A 1 20.40 -12.04 10.01
CA MET A 1 20.82 -10.74 9.44
C MET A 1 21.32 -11.09 8.06
N ASP A 2 20.41 -11.14 7.08
CA ASP A 2 20.77 -11.68 5.77
C ASP A 2 20.83 -10.53 4.77
N LEU A 3 22.07 -10.15 4.49
CA LEU A 3 22.49 -9.03 3.69
C LEU A 3 22.54 -9.49 2.23
N PHE A 4 21.52 -9.18 1.42
CA PHE A 4 21.59 -9.42 -0.02
C PHE A 4 22.02 -8.14 -0.73
N ILE A 5 23.26 -8.15 -1.22
CA ILE A 5 23.81 -7.11 -2.11
C ILE A 5 23.68 -7.64 -3.53
N THR A 6 22.86 -7.02 -4.37
CA THR A 6 22.95 -7.20 -5.82
C THR A 6 23.51 -5.91 -6.43
N THR A 7 24.65 -6.02 -7.10
CA THR A 7 25.32 -4.93 -7.80
C THR A 7 25.09 -5.10 -9.29
N THR A 8 24.44 -4.13 -9.92
CA THR A 8 24.51 -3.95 -11.38
C THR A 8 24.66 -2.47 -11.66
N ASN A 9 25.73 -2.09 -12.38
CA ASN A 9 26.00 -0.74 -12.89
C ASN A 9 25.96 0.39 -11.85
N GLN A 10 26.98 0.47 -10.99
CA GLN A 10 27.20 1.53 -9.97
C GLN A 10 26.11 1.70 -8.89
N GLN A 11 25.02 0.93 -8.96
CA GLN A 11 23.96 0.89 -7.98
C GLN A 11 24.03 -0.43 -7.20
N SER A 12 24.07 -0.33 -5.87
CA SER A 12 23.99 -1.47 -4.95
C SER A 12 22.69 -1.37 -4.18
N PHE A 13 21.94 -2.47 -4.04
CA PHE A 13 20.74 -2.49 -3.21
C PHE A 13 21.02 -3.26 -1.93
N LEU A 14 20.41 -2.81 -0.83
CA LEU A 14 20.42 -3.43 0.47
C LEU A 14 19.00 -3.81 0.83
N LEU A 15 18.77 -5.10 1.01
CA LEU A 15 17.59 -5.61 1.68
C LEU A 15 17.94 -5.77 3.16
N SER A 16 17.12 -5.18 4.02
CA SER A 16 17.26 -5.31 5.47
C SER A 16 15.93 -5.70 6.08
N THR A 17 15.97 -6.54 7.11
CA THR A 17 14.80 -6.92 7.89
C THR A 17 14.89 -6.29 9.27
N LYS A 18 13.76 -5.74 9.73
CA LYS A 18 13.62 -5.26 11.11
C LYS A 18 12.24 -5.65 11.61
N ASN A 19 12.19 -6.49 12.63
CA ASN A 19 10.97 -7.19 13.05
C ASN A 19 10.38 -7.97 11.86
N SER A 20 9.08 -7.86 11.63
CA SER A 20 8.38 -8.46 10.48
C SER A 20 8.42 -7.61 9.20
N ASN A 21 9.20 -6.53 9.17
CA ASN A 21 9.28 -5.64 8.01
C ASN A 21 10.48 -5.96 7.13
N ILE A 22 10.32 -5.80 5.82
CA ILE A 22 11.43 -5.78 4.85
C ILE A 22 11.59 -4.35 4.33
N PHE A 23 12.81 -3.83 4.40
CA PHE A 23 13.18 -2.55 3.84
C PHE A 23 14.14 -2.73 2.66
N LEU A 24 13.85 -2.01 1.58
CA LEU A 24 14.70 -1.88 0.41
C LEU A 24 15.40 -0.52 0.45
N GLN A 25 16.72 -0.53 0.39
CA GLN A 25 17.54 0.67 0.35
C GLN A 25 18.48 0.62 -0.86
N GLN A 26 18.59 1.73 -1.58
CA GLN A 26 19.56 1.86 -2.67
C GLN A 26 20.79 2.60 -2.21
N LYS A 27 21.92 2.21 -2.80
CA LYS A 27 23.20 2.90 -2.78
C LYS A 27 23.60 3.24 -4.20
N SER A 28 23.98 4.48 -4.46
CA SER A 28 24.61 4.90 -5.72
C SER A 28 25.95 5.54 -5.39
N GLY A 29 27.06 4.93 -5.85
CA GLY A 29 28.39 5.31 -5.38
C GLY A 29 28.51 5.22 -3.85
N ASN A 30 28.76 6.37 -3.20
CA ASN A 30 28.86 6.48 -1.74
C ASN A 30 27.57 7.00 -1.04
N ILE A 31 26.52 7.30 -1.80
CA ILE A 31 25.28 7.88 -1.26
C ILE A 31 24.28 6.77 -1.00
N TRP A 32 23.76 6.72 0.23
CA TRP A 32 22.63 5.87 0.63
C TRP A 32 21.32 6.65 0.53
N TYR A 33 20.37 6.12 -0.23
CA TYR A 33 19.02 6.68 -0.30
C TYR A 33 18.19 6.26 0.90
N ARG A 34 17.08 6.96 1.14
CA ARG A 34 16.14 6.61 2.22
C ARG A 34 15.56 5.20 1.99
N PRO A 35 15.59 4.30 2.99
CA PRO A 35 14.95 3.00 2.88
C PRO A 35 13.45 3.13 2.59
N ARG A 36 12.93 2.25 1.73
CA ARG A 36 11.49 2.09 1.49
C ARG A 36 11.01 0.77 2.08
N LEU A 37 9.81 0.78 2.66
CA LEU A 37 9.16 -0.42 3.15
C LEU A 37 8.71 -1.25 1.93
N LEU A 38 9.25 -2.46 1.79
CA LEU A 38 8.81 -3.44 0.79
C LEU A 38 7.62 -4.22 1.33
N SER A 39 7.72 -4.71 2.57
CA SER A 39 6.66 -5.46 3.24
C SER A 39 6.59 -5.04 4.69
N SER A 40 5.36 -4.82 5.19
CA SER A 40 5.10 -4.50 6.60
C SER A 40 5.01 -5.76 7.48
N ASN A 41 4.73 -6.91 6.85
CA ASN A 41 4.62 -8.19 7.53
C ASN A 41 4.88 -9.35 6.57
N PHE A 42 6.16 -9.65 6.33
CA PHE A 42 6.55 -10.70 5.38
C PHE A 42 6.12 -12.12 5.80
N LEU A 43 5.65 -12.28 7.03
CA LEU A 43 5.15 -13.56 7.57
C LEU A 43 3.69 -13.81 7.22
N LYS A 44 2.93 -12.79 6.80
CA LYS A 44 1.50 -12.91 6.52
C LYS A 44 1.13 -12.75 5.06
N ASP A 45 1.90 -11.98 4.28
CA ASP A 45 1.40 -11.51 2.99
C ASP A 45 2.40 -11.56 1.84
N LEU A 46 1.79 -11.45 0.66
CA LEU A 46 2.41 -11.21 -0.64
C LEU A 46 2.50 -9.70 -0.81
N ASP A 47 3.71 -9.17 -1.02
CA ASP A 47 3.91 -7.72 -1.13
C ASP A 47 4.74 -7.37 -2.36
N CYS A 48 4.47 -6.20 -2.93
CA CYS A 48 5.27 -5.65 -4.01
C CYS A 48 5.35 -4.12 -3.97
N ILE A 49 6.48 -3.58 -4.42
CA ILE A 49 6.72 -2.14 -4.51
C ILE A 49 7.41 -1.79 -5.82
N LEU A 50 6.94 -0.73 -6.47
CA LEU A 50 7.65 -0.09 -7.57
C LEU A 50 8.65 0.91 -7.01
N PHE A 51 9.93 0.70 -7.27
CA PHE A 51 11.01 1.57 -6.82
C PHE A 51 12.03 1.80 -7.94
N ASN A 52 12.24 3.05 -8.32
CA ASN A 52 13.09 3.46 -9.45
C ASN A 52 12.80 2.70 -10.75
N ASN A 53 11.53 2.63 -11.13
CA ASN A 53 11.08 1.88 -12.30
C ASN A 53 11.48 0.40 -12.26
N VAL A 54 11.72 -0.18 -11.09
CA VAL A 54 11.92 -1.63 -10.93
C VAL A 54 10.89 -2.13 -9.92
N LEU A 55 10.15 -3.17 -10.31
CA LEU A 55 9.20 -3.81 -9.41
C LEU A 55 9.91 -4.85 -8.56
N TYR A 56 9.86 -4.67 -7.25
CA TYR A 56 10.34 -5.62 -6.26
C TYR A 56 9.13 -6.30 -5.62
N TYR A 57 9.23 -7.59 -5.35
CA TYR A 57 8.16 -8.35 -4.72
C TYR A 57 8.72 -9.41 -3.79
N CYS A 58 7.94 -9.78 -2.78
CA CYS A 58 8.28 -10.84 -1.86
C CYS A 58 7.09 -11.75 -1.56
N TYR A 59 7.39 -13.01 -1.31
CA TYR A 59 6.42 -14.04 -0.97
C TYR A 59 7.08 -15.17 -0.16
N LEU A 60 6.28 -15.95 0.56
CA LEU A 60 6.72 -17.20 1.16
C LEU A 60 6.51 -18.34 0.16
N ASN A 61 7.56 -19.12 -0.11
CA ASN A 61 7.41 -20.33 -0.92
C ASN A 61 6.75 -21.47 -0.12
N THR A 62 6.53 -22.60 -0.78
CA THR A 62 5.93 -23.81 -0.16
C THR A 62 6.73 -24.39 0.99
N ALA A 63 8.02 -24.04 1.11
CA ALA A 63 8.90 -24.43 2.21
C ALA A 63 8.96 -23.36 3.32
N HIS A 64 8.04 -22.38 3.31
CA HIS A 64 8.03 -21.22 4.23
C HIS A 64 9.30 -20.38 4.21
N GLN A 65 10.04 -20.41 3.10
CA GLN A 65 11.20 -19.55 2.91
C GLN A 65 10.76 -18.23 2.29
N LEU A 66 11.25 -17.13 2.86
CA LEU A 66 11.04 -15.79 2.31
C LEU A 66 11.84 -15.63 1.02
N ILE A 67 11.12 -15.46 -0.08
CA ILE A 67 11.69 -15.10 -1.37
C ILE A 67 11.50 -13.60 -1.56
N VAL A 68 12.61 -12.90 -1.79
CA VAL A 68 12.61 -11.51 -2.26
C VAL A 68 13.20 -11.49 -3.65
N ASN A 69 12.44 -11.01 -4.63
CA ASN A 69 12.85 -10.99 -6.01
C ASN A 69 12.50 -9.65 -6.67
N ARG A 70 13.11 -9.39 -7.81
CA ARG A 70 12.76 -8.28 -8.68
C ARG A 70 12.18 -8.82 -9.97
N TYR A 71 11.20 -8.13 -10.53
CA TYR A 71 10.78 -8.42 -11.88
C TYR A 71 11.93 -8.00 -12.82
N PRO A 72 12.58 -8.94 -13.53
CA PRO A 72 13.93 -8.79 -14.10
C PRO A 72 14.02 -7.75 -15.22
N SER A 73 12.88 -7.24 -15.64
CA SER A 73 12.78 -6.25 -16.68
C SER A 73 11.47 -5.56 -16.41
N ALA A 74 11.53 -4.48 -15.62
CA ALA A 74 10.53 -3.45 -15.82
C ALA A 74 10.44 -3.16 -17.32
N SER A 75 11.53 -3.16 -18.06
CA SER A 75 11.52 -3.21 -19.52
C SER A 75 10.60 -4.29 -20.19
N THR A 76 10.25 -5.46 -19.66
CA THR A 76 9.25 -6.32 -20.37
C THR A 76 7.80 -5.86 -20.15
N ILE A 77 7.53 -5.11 -19.08
CA ILE A 77 6.25 -4.43 -18.84
C ILE A 77 6.30 -3.00 -19.44
N TYR A 78 7.46 -2.34 -19.39
CA TYR A 78 7.74 -0.91 -19.63
C TYR A 78 8.62 -0.65 -20.88
N SER A 79 9.11 -1.66 -21.60
CA SER A 79 9.98 -1.59 -22.81
C SER A 79 9.42 -2.36 -24.01
N GLN A 80 8.11 -2.32 -24.20
CA GLN A 80 7.79 -1.76 -25.50
C GLN A 80 8.22 -0.29 -25.43
N ALA A 81 9.26 0.02 -26.20
CA ALA A 81 9.90 1.29 -26.55
C ALA A 81 9.62 2.57 -25.73
N GLU A 82 10.61 3.44 -25.74
CA GLU A 82 10.59 4.88 -25.39
C GLU A 82 9.51 5.72 -26.15
N ASN A 83 8.54 5.06 -26.80
CA ASN A 83 7.31 5.55 -27.42
C ASN A 83 6.02 4.92 -26.84
N THR A 84 6.02 4.30 -25.66
CA THR A 84 4.76 3.76 -25.12
C THR A 84 3.83 4.85 -24.64
N THR A 85 2.77 5.02 -25.41
CA THR A 85 1.48 5.60 -25.01
C THR A 85 0.84 4.84 -23.84
N THR A 86 1.52 3.94 -23.13
CA THR A 86 0.91 3.13 -22.05
C THR A 86 1.68 3.31 -20.74
N LEU A 87 0.96 3.44 -19.63
CA LEU A 87 1.46 3.57 -18.26
C LEU A 87 0.96 2.39 -17.42
N TYR A 88 1.82 1.86 -16.55
CA TYR A 88 1.49 0.72 -15.70
C TYR A 88 1.44 1.11 -14.23
N THR A 89 0.38 0.70 -13.54
CA THR A 89 0.11 1.09 -12.15
C THR A 89 -0.66 0.01 -11.38
N ASN A 90 -0.85 0.23 -10.08
CA ASN A 90 -1.66 -0.61 -9.19
C ASN A 90 -1.22 -2.09 -9.18
N PHE A 91 0.07 -2.31 -8.96
CA PHE A 91 0.65 -3.64 -8.86
C PHE A 91 0.17 -4.34 -7.58
N LYS A 92 -0.31 -5.58 -7.71
CA LYS A 92 -0.69 -6.44 -6.59
C LYS A 92 -0.21 -7.86 -6.82
N LEU A 93 0.36 -8.47 -5.80
CA LEU A 93 0.82 -9.85 -5.85
C LEU A 93 -0.23 -10.75 -5.23
N HIS A 94 -0.56 -11.86 -5.89
CA HIS A 94 -1.62 -12.75 -5.44
C HIS A 94 -1.34 -14.20 -5.81
N ILE A 95 -1.82 -15.14 -4.99
CA ILE A 95 -1.79 -16.57 -5.32
C ILE A 95 -3.16 -16.97 -5.85
N PHE A 96 -3.18 -17.56 -7.05
CA PHE A 96 -4.37 -18.12 -7.67
C PHE A 96 -4.03 -19.47 -8.28
N GLN A 97 -4.88 -20.48 -8.07
CA GLN A 97 -4.63 -21.85 -8.55
C GLN A 97 -3.24 -22.41 -8.20
N LYS A 98 -2.75 -22.13 -6.98
CA LYS A 98 -1.42 -22.53 -6.51
C LYS A 98 -0.25 -21.94 -7.31
N GLN A 99 -0.52 -20.92 -8.13
CA GLN A 99 0.49 -20.17 -8.86
C GLN A 99 0.52 -18.71 -8.40
N LEU A 100 1.71 -18.11 -8.49
CA LEU A 100 1.92 -16.71 -8.17
C LEU A 100 1.59 -15.84 -9.38
N TYR A 101 0.79 -14.80 -9.17
CA TYR A 101 0.45 -13.81 -10.18
C TYR A 101 0.73 -12.40 -9.67
N LEU A 102 1.18 -11.57 -10.61
CA LEU A 102 1.27 -10.14 -10.48
C LEU A 102 0.16 -9.52 -11.31
N PHE A 103 -0.77 -8.86 -10.64
CA PHE A 103 -1.84 -8.09 -11.25
C PHE A 103 -1.41 -6.63 -11.39
N TYR A 104 -1.84 -5.97 -12.46
CA TYR A 104 -1.55 -4.55 -12.70
C TYR A 104 -2.53 -3.93 -13.70
N ILE A 105 -2.61 -2.60 -13.69
CA ILE A 105 -3.38 -1.82 -14.66
C ILE A 105 -2.42 -1.32 -15.75
N SER A 106 -2.80 -1.46 -17.02
CA SER A 106 -2.22 -0.72 -18.14
C SER A 106 -3.17 0.41 -18.54
N ILE A 107 -2.63 1.63 -18.73
CA ILE A 107 -3.39 2.84 -19.05
C ILE A 107 -2.83 3.44 -20.32
N ASN A 108 -3.63 3.54 -21.36
CA ASN A 108 -3.25 4.30 -22.55
C ASN A 108 -3.30 5.81 -22.24
N LYS A 109 -2.20 6.53 -22.44
CA LYS A 109 -2.00 7.97 -22.20
C LYS A 109 -2.77 8.85 -23.19
N GLU A 110 -3.04 8.36 -24.40
CA GLU A 110 -3.79 9.10 -25.42
C GLU A 110 -5.29 8.91 -25.27
N THR A 111 -5.74 7.66 -25.06
CA THR A 111 -7.17 7.33 -24.97
C THR A 111 -7.71 7.29 -23.55
N HIS A 112 -6.83 7.32 -22.53
CA HIS A 112 -7.16 7.13 -21.11
C HIS A 112 -7.85 5.80 -20.78
N LEU A 113 -7.86 4.85 -21.73
CA LEU A 113 -8.42 3.53 -21.53
C LEU A 113 -7.50 2.68 -20.66
N SER A 114 -8.08 2.07 -19.63
CA SER A 114 -7.41 1.26 -18.64
C SER A 114 -7.83 -0.21 -18.77
N ARG A 115 -6.87 -1.12 -18.65
CA ARG A 115 -7.09 -2.58 -18.69
C ARG A 115 -6.35 -3.26 -17.54
N ILE A 116 -6.94 -4.32 -17.00
CA ILE A 116 -6.32 -5.11 -15.93
C ILE A 116 -5.66 -6.35 -16.55
N HIS A 117 -4.43 -6.61 -16.12
CA HIS A 117 -3.62 -7.73 -16.56
C HIS A 117 -3.16 -8.56 -15.38
N ALA A 118 -2.91 -9.85 -15.63
CA ALA A 118 -2.22 -10.75 -14.72
C ALA A 118 -1.04 -11.41 -15.42
N ILE A 119 0.10 -11.52 -14.74
CA ILE A 119 1.26 -12.24 -15.26
C ILE A 119 1.88 -13.08 -14.15
N ASN A 120 2.30 -14.31 -14.47
CA ASN A 120 3.11 -15.09 -13.54
C ASN A 120 4.56 -14.57 -13.59
N PRO A 121 5.08 -13.95 -12.51
CA PRO A 121 6.39 -13.31 -12.54
C PRO A 121 7.56 -14.30 -12.57
N LEU A 122 7.30 -15.59 -12.32
CA LEU A 122 8.30 -16.66 -12.31
C LEU A 122 8.47 -17.30 -13.69
N THR A 123 7.37 -17.58 -14.38
CA THR A 123 7.38 -18.24 -15.71
C THR A 123 7.56 -17.25 -16.86
N LYS A 124 7.33 -15.96 -16.64
CA LYS A 124 7.46 -14.87 -17.63
C LYS A 124 6.63 -15.11 -18.91
N GLN A 125 5.50 -15.78 -18.75
CA GLN A 125 4.53 -15.99 -19.84
C GLN A 125 3.92 -14.66 -20.29
N THR A 126 3.25 -14.68 -21.45
CA THR A 126 2.47 -13.53 -21.95
C THR A 126 1.46 -13.07 -20.90
N PRO A 127 1.33 -11.76 -20.64
CA PRO A 127 0.31 -11.26 -19.72
C PRO A 127 -1.08 -11.72 -20.15
N ILE A 128 -1.83 -12.24 -19.20
CA ILE A 128 -3.23 -12.61 -19.33
C ILE A 128 -4.05 -11.32 -19.25
N LEU A 129 -4.89 -11.09 -20.27
CA LEU A 129 -5.84 -9.98 -20.28
C LEU A 129 -7.14 -10.46 -19.63
N LEU A 130 -7.59 -9.75 -18.60
CA LEU A 130 -8.80 -10.10 -17.83
C LEU A 130 -10.08 -9.43 -18.39
N GLU A 131 -10.01 -8.88 -19.61
CA GLU A 131 -11.07 -8.19 -20.36
C GLU A 131 -12.03 -7.29 -19.59
N THR A 132 -11.61 -6.05 -19.41
CA THR A 132 -12.47 -4.93 -19.03
C THR A 132 -11.84 -3.63 -19.54
N MET A 133 -12.49 -2.91 -20.46
CA MET A 133 -12.03 -1.58 -20.89
C MET A 133 -12.70 -0.52 -20.03
N TYR A 134 -11.94 0.04 -19.09
CA TYR A 134 -12.42 1.10 -18.22
C TYR A 134 -11.93 2.46 -18.71
N HIS A 135 -12.81 3.46 -18.69
CA HIS A 135 -12.40 4.85 -18.81
C HIS A 135 -11.83 5.30 -17.46
N SER A 136 -10.52 5.48 -17.38
CA SER A 136 -9.81 5.94 -16.17
C SER A 136 -10.10 5.08 -14.92
N LEU A 137 -9.49 3.90 -14.86
CA LEU A 137 -9.56 3.05 -13.66
C LEU A 137 -8.52 3.49 -12.61
N PRO A 138 -8.92 3.99 -11.43
CA PRO A 138 -7.96 4.40 -10.41
C PRO A 138 -7.32 3.20 -9.70
N SER A 139 -8.11 2.18 -9.36
CA SER A 139 -7.67 1.00 -8.61
C SER A 139 -8.64 -0.16 -8.71
N TYR A 140 -8.17 -1.37 -8.43
CA TYR A 140 -8.99 -2.55 -8.22
C TYR A 140 -8.64 -3.21 -6.89
N GLN A 141 -9.47 -4.11 -6.39
CA GLN A 141 -9.17 -5.00 -5.27
C GLN A 141 -9.31 -6.46 -5.69
N LEU A 142 -8.46 -7.31 -5.11
CA LEU A 142 -8.52 -8.75 -5.25
C LEU A 142 -8.99 -9.33 -3.93
N LEU A 143 -10.01 -10.16 -3.98
CA LEU A 143 -10.62 -10.77 -2.81
C LEU A 143 -10.56 -12.28 -2.98
N ASN A 144 -9.98 -12.97 -1.99
CA ASN A 144 -10.04 -14.43 -1.92
C ASN A 144 -11.33 -14.85 -1.21
N GLN A 145 -12.19 -15.57 -1.92
CA GLN A 145 -13.32 -16.26 -1.30
C GLN A 145 -13.20 -17.75 -1.55
N LYS A 146 -12.75 -18.49 -0.54
CA LYS A 146 -12.47 -19.93 -0.60
C LYS A 146 -11.46 -20.25 -1.71
N GLU A 147 -11.89 -20.85 -2.81
CA GLU A 147 -11.07 -21.22 -3.97
C GLU A 147 -11.28 -20.28 -5.18
N GLU A 148 -12.11 -19.26 -5.02
CA GLU A 148 -12.40 -18.28 -6.06
C GLU A 148 -11.63 -16.98 -5.82
N LEU A 149 -11.16 -16.40 -6.92
CA LEU A 149 -10.58 -15.07 -6.94
C LEU A 149 -11.60 -14.09 -7.49
N LEU A 150 -11.98 -13.12 -6.68
CA LEU A 150 -12.88 -12.04 -7.08
C LEU A 150 -12.08 -10.78 -7.35
N LEU A 151 -12.46 -10.10 -8.42
CA LEU A 151 -11.92 -8.82 -8.85
C LEU A 151 -13.00 -7.76 -8.63
N GLN A 152 -12.77 -6.90 -7.64
CA GLN A 152 -13.62 -5.73 -7.41
C GLN A 152 -13.02 -4.53 -8.13
N VAL A 153 -13.79 -3.95 -9.04
CA VAL A 153 -13.38 -2.77 -9.81
C VAL A 153 -14.24 -1.60 -9.36
N LEU A 154 -13.59 -0.57 -8.83
CA LEU A 154 -14.24 0.69 -8.50
C LEU A 154 -13.99 1.69 -9.63
N THR A 155 -15.06 2.06 -10.32
CA THR A 155 -15.06 3.14 -11.30
C THR A 155 -15.66 4.40 -10.67
N LYS A 156 -15.69 5.53 -11.40
CA LYS A 156 -16.35 6.75 -10.89
C LYS A 156 -17.85 6.60 -10.73
N GLU A 157 -18.48 5.74 -11.52
CA GLU A 157 -19.93 5.67 -11.65
C GLU A 157 -20.52 4.40 -11.02
N ASP A 158 -19.69 3.35 -10.85
CA ASP A 158 -20.17 2.05 -10.41
C ASP A 158 -19.06 1.21 -9.73
N CYS A 159 -19.47 0.22 -8.95
CA CYS A 159 -18.62 -0.82 -8.39
C CYS A 159 -19.02 -2.18 -8.97
N GLN A 160 -18.12 -2.79 -9.74
CA GLN A 160 -18.34 -4.09 -10.35
C GLN A 160 -17.59 -5.16 -9.58
N LEU A 161 -18.28 -6.25 -9.26
CA LEU A 161 -17.66 -7.46 -8.70
C LEU A 161 -17.65 -8.55 -9.76
N LEU A 162 -16.44 -8.96 -10.12
CA LEU A 162 -16.20 -9.93 -11.17
C LEU A 162 -15.53 -11.18 -10.59
N ARG A 163 -15.84 -12.35 -11.13
CA ARG A 163 -15.19 -13.61 -10.78
C ARG A 163 -14.15 -13.95 -11.83
N ILE A 164 -12.91 -14.21 -11.39
CA ILE A 164 -11.86 -14.76 -12.26
C ILE A 164 -12.00 -16.27 -12.25
N GLN A 165 -12.32 -16.83 -13.42
CA GLN A 165 -12.49 -18.25 -13.62
C GLN A 165 -11.15 -18.98 -13.73
N SER A 166 -11.22 -20.31 -13.76
CA SER A 166 -10.03 -21.15 -13.81
C SER A 166 -9.25 -21.07 -15.12
N ASP A 167 -9.92 -20.67 -16.20
CA ASP A 167 -9.34 -20.38 -17.52
C ASP A 167 -8.95 -18.91 -17.68
N TYR A 168 -8.97 -18.14 -16.57
CA TYR A 168 -8.70 -16.72 -16.48
C TYR A 168 -9.70 -15.82 -17.21
N THR A 169 -10.82 -16.36 -17.67
CA THR A 169 -11.94 -15.54 -18.12
C THR A 169 -12.58 -14.84 -16.93
N VAL A 170 -13.24 -13.72 -17.19
CA VAL A 170 -13.88 -12.91 -16.16
C VAL A 170 -15.37 -12.87 -16.41
N CYS A 171 -16.16 -13.15 -15.37
CA CYS A 171 -17.62 -13.11 -15.45
C CYS A 171 -18.19 -12.19 -14.38
N SER A 172 -19.24 -11.46 -14.72
CA SER A 172 -20.02 -10.69 -13.74
C SER A 172 -20.65 -11.65 -12.73
N ILE A 173 -20.63 -11.25 -11.46
CA ILE A 173 -21.37 -11.95 -10.42
C ILE A 173 -22.74 -11.30 -10.35
N ASP A 174 -23.76 -11.99 -10.85
CA ASP A 174 -25.14 -11.60 -10.58
C ASP A 174 -25.41 -11.81 -9.10
N ILE A 175 -25.46 -10.71 -8.35
CA ILE A 175 -25.85 -10.73 -6.95
C ILE A 175 -27.35 -11.02 -6.95
N ASN A 176 -27.71 -12.27 -6.70
CA ASN A 176 -29.11 -12.68 -6.57
C ASN A 176 -29.78 -11.77 -5.51
N PRO A 177 -30.85 -11.02 -5.83
CA PRO A 177 -31.35 -9.92 -4.99
C PRO A 177 -31.78 -10.36 -3.57
N LEU A 178 -32.08 -11.65 -3.37
CA LEU A 178 -32.33 -12.22 -2.03
C LEU A 178 -31.07 -12.24 -1.14
N HIS A 179 -29.90 -12.58 -1.72
CA HIS A 179 -28.62 -12.53 -0.99
C HIS A 179 -28.11 -11.10 -0.81
N ALA A 180 -28.46 -10.19 -1.73
CA ALA A 180 -28.18 -8.77 -1.56
C ALA A 180 -28.92 -8.20 -0.33
N ALA A 181 -30.17 -8.61 -0.08
CA ALA A 181 -30.93 -8.15 1.08
C ALA A 181 -30.32 -8.61 2.43
N GLU A 182 -29.88 -9.87 2.52
CA GLU A 182 -29.23 -10.41 3.72
C GLU A 182 -27.84 -9.80 3.94
N ALA A 183 -27.04 -9.66 2.87
CA ALA A 183 -25.74 -9.00 2.93
C ALA A 183 -25.88 -7.51 3.27
N ASN A 184 -26.89 -6.82 2.72
CA ASN A 184 -27.16 -5.42 3.04
C ASN A 184 -27.54 -5.25 4.50
N LEU A 185 -28.37 -6.14 5.06
CA LEU A 185 -28.72 -6.08 6.49
C LEU A 185 -27.50 -6.32 7.38
N SER A 186 -26.64 -7.29 7.03
CA SER A 186 -25.40 -7.55 7.76
C SER A 186 -24.42 -6.38 7.68
N ASN A 187 -24.25 -5.79 6.50
CA ASN A 187 -23.41 -4.62 6.29
C ASN A 187 -23.95 -3.41 7.06
N GLN A 188 -25.27 -3.25 7.12
CA GLN A 188 -25.91 -2.15 7.84
C GLN A 188 -25.61 -2.23 9.34
N ILE A 189 -25.72 -3.42 9.94
CA ILE A 189 -25.34 -3.67 11.35
C ILE A 189 -23.85 -3.37 11.58
N GLU A 190 -22.97 -3.79 10.66
CA GLU A 190 -21.53 -3.53 10.79
C GLU A 190 -21.20 -2.04 10.64
N THR A 191 -21.89 -1.31 9.76
CA THR A 191 -21.73 0.14 9.63
C THR A 191 -22.21 0.91 10.86
N GLU A 192 -23.32 0.49 11.48
CA GLU A 192 -23.81 1.09 12.72
C GLU A 192 -22.83 0.85 13.88
N ALA A 193 -22.24 -0.35 13.96
CA ALA A 193 -21.22 -0.66 14.95
C ALA A 193 -19.94 0.19 14.76
N LEU A 194 -19.50 0.37 13.52
CA LEU A 194 -18.34 1.21 13.19
C LEU A 194 -18.60 2.69 13.46
N GLN A 195 -19.81 3.20 13.17
CA GLN A 195 -20.20 4.57 13.52
C GLN A 195 -20.16 4.80 15.03
N THR A 196 -20.70 3.86 15.81
CA THR A 196 -20.66 3.92 17.28
C THR A 196 -19.22 4.00 17.79
N GLN A 197 -18.32 3.17 17.24
CA GLN A 197 -16.89 3.22 17.60
C GLN A 197 -16.21 4.53 17.18
N LEU A 198 -16.62 5.10 16.05
CA LEU A 198 -16.08 6.37 15.56
C LEU A 198 -16.49 7.52 16.47
N GLU A 199 -17.75 7.57 16.89
CA GLU A 199 -18.25 8.55 17.87
C GLU A 199 -17.52 8.43 19.22
N GLU A 200 -17.26 7.20 19.70
CA GLU A 200 -16.45 6.98 20.91
C GLU A 200 -15.02 7.51 20.76
N LYS A 201 -14.40 7.31 19.58
CA LYS A 201 -13.04 7.79 19.31
C LYS A 201 -12.96 9.29 19.14
N GLU A 202 -13.96 9.92 18.52
CA GLU A 202 -14.07 11.38 18.42
C GLU A 202 -14.19 12.00 19.81
N LYS A 203 -15.05 11.46 20.66
CA LYS A 203 -15.15 11.90 22.06
C LYS A 203 -13.83 11.75 22.82
N GLN A 204 -13.12 10.64 22.61
CA GLN A 204 -11.81 10.43 23.21
C GLN A 204 -10.76 11.45 22.73
N ILE A 205 -10.84 11.89 21.47
CA ILE A 205 -9.98 12.96 20.93
C ILE A 205 -10.32 14.30 21.57
N ASP A 206 -11.60 14.61 21.73
CA ASP A 206 -12.05 15.86 22.38
C ASP A 206 -11.58 15.95 23.83
N ASP A 207 -11.72 14.87 24.60
CA ASP A 207 -11.23 14.81 25.99
C ASP A 207 -9.70 15.03 26.05
N LEU A 208 -8.95 14.41 25.13
CA LEU A 208 -7.50 14.58 25.04
C LEU A 208 -7.10 16.01 24.64
N ASN A 209 -7.85 16.65 23.75
CA ASN A 209 -7.63 18.03 23.34
C ASN A 209 -7.88 19.00 24.51
N GLU A 210 -8.92 18.76 25.31
CA GLU A 210 -9.19 19.56 26.51
C GLU A 210 -8.07 19.41 27.54
N MET A 211 -7.58 18.18 27.75
CA MET A 211 -6.41 17.94 28.61
C MET A 211 -5.16 18.66 28.09
N LEU A 212 -4.91 18.63 26.78
CA LEU A 212 -3.78 19.33 26.16
C LEU A 212 -3.86 20.85 26.38
N GLN A 213 -5.05 21.43 26.22
CA GLN A 213 -5.27 22.86 26.47
C GLN A 213 -4.99 23.22 27.93
N ARG A 214 -5.51 22.43 28.88
CA ARG A 214 -5.23 22.62 30.32
C ARG A 214 -3.73 22.56 30.62
N ALA A 215 -3.03 21.56 30.08
CA ALA A 215 -1.58 21.42 30.26
C ALA A 215 -0.81 22.61 29.65
N THR A 216 -1.25 23.11 28.49
CA THR A 216 -0.66 24.28 27.83
C THR A 216 -0.84 25.54 28.68
N THR A 217 -2.03 25.75 29.24
CA THR A 217 -2.30 26.88 30.15
C THR A 217 -1.41 26.82 31.38
N GLN A 218 -1.31 25.66 32.05
CA GLN A 218 -0.43 25.48 33.20
C GLN A 218 1.04 25.75 32.86
N TYR A 219 1.51 25.28 31.71
CA TYR A 219 2.87 25.56 31.24
C TYR A 219 3.11 27.07 31.05
N ASN A 220 2.16 27.78 30.44
CA ASN A 220 2.27 29.22 30.21
C ASN A 220 2.28 30.01 31.53
N GLU A 221 1.45 29.62 32.50
CA GLU A 221 1.44 30.23 33.84
C GLU A 221 2.80 30.04 34.54
N LEU A 222 3.33 28.82 34.53
CA LEU A 222 4.66 28.52 35.09
C LEU A 222 5.76 29.31 34.39
N MET A 223 5.70 29.43 33.07
CA MET A 223 6.66 30.21 32.28
C MET A 223 6.61 31.70 32.63
N HIS A 224 5.40 32.25 32.82
CA HIS A 224 5.22 33.64 33.25
C HIS A 224 5.84 33.87 34.63
N VAL A 225 5.59 32.99 35.59
CA VAL A 225 6.18 33.07 36.94
C VAL A 225 7.71 32.98 36.87
N ALA A 226 8.26 32.04 36.11
CA ALA A 226 9.70 31.89 35.95
C ALA A 226 10.35 33.15 35.33
N ASN A 227 9.71 33.75 34.32
CA ASN A 227 10.17 34.99 33.71
C ASN A 227 10.13 36.17 34.70
N SER A 228 9.08 36.27 35.51
CA SER A 228 8.97 37.29 36.55
C SER A 228 10.11 37.19 37.58
N TYR A 229 10.40 35.99 38.08
CA TYR A 229 11.54 35.76 38.97
C TYR A 229 12.88 36.10 38.32
N ARG A 230 13.05 35.77 37.03
CA ARG A 230 14.26 36.11 36.27
C ARG A 230 14.46 37.62 36.19
N GLU A 231 13.40 38.37 35.87
CA GLU A 231 13.45 39.83 35.79
C GLU A 231 13.74 40.48 37.14
N GLU A 232 13.12 39.99 38.21
CA GLU A 232 13.44 40.45 39.56
C GLU A 232 14.90 40.16 39.89
N ALA A 233 15.40 38.94 39.65
CA ALA A 233 16.79 38.59 39.90
C ALA A 233 17.77 39.50 39.13
N ILE A 234 17.44 39.89 37.89
CA ILE A 234 18.23 40.86 37.12
C ILE A 234 18.18 42.26 37.76
N LYS A 235 17.00 42.72 38.20
CA LYS A 235 16.86 44.01 38.92
C LYS A 235 17.69 44.02 40.20
N TRP A 236 17.63 42.94 40.99
CA TRP A 236 18.45 42.78 42.19
C TRP A 236 19.93 42.77 41.81
N ARG A 237 20.36 42.00 40.81
CA ARG A 237 21.76 42.02 40.36
C ARG A 237 22.27 43.42 40.02
N ASN A 238 21.52 44.18 39.22
CA ASN A 238 21.93 45.53 38.80
C ASN A 238 21.86 46.60 39.92
N LYS A 239 21.26 46.27 41.07
CA LYS A 239 21.19 47.16 42.24
C LYS A 239 22.37 46.95 43.20
N PHE A 240 22.97 45.76 43.18
CA PHE A 240 24.04 45.36 44.10
C PHE A 240 25.40 45.16 43.41
N PHE A 241 25.45 45.24 42.07
CA PHE A 241 26.65 45.27 41.23
C PHE A 241 26.55 46.44 40.26
#